data_AF-A0A1Y1X006-F1
#
_entry.id   AF-A0A1Y1X006-F1
#
_cell.length_a   1.000
_cell.length_b   1.000
_cell.length_c   1.000
_cell.angle_alpha   90.00
_cell.angle_beta   90.00
_cell.angle_gamma   90.00
#
_symmetry.space_group_name_H-M   'P 1'
#
loop_
_entity.id
_entity.type
_entity.pdbx_description
1 polymer ?
#
loop_
_entity_poly.entity_id
_entity_poly.type
_entity_poly.pdbx_seq_one_letter_code
_entity_poly.pdbx_strand_id
1 'polypeptide(L)'
;MIKIILLILINCLTSRIIYGDNLLSDTSKCYHCKNEVLEENTNTNTVTDIENEVVTVVAKNNKTKTFKVTKVLTKDRNGVQTLKEALVCRHCLAYATGTDGNYWGFEYDNVCILSEECKEEIHNKHSVLRSAHDNIRICRRCHYTKKDNITRTMWNIEDNEECRVVHSRCPNIKSHMPFCKGCVVNSIGHDLSLLGYEHRRPCIINEIKCDFDYEDNRFISIDKAGNVTSPNSGSFSIFKKKTSIHNLYITLFLTILYYNIYIF
;
A
#
# COMPACT_ATOMS: atom_id res chain seq x y z
N MET A 1 -7.23 19.20 56.83
CA MET A 1 -8.36 18.34 56.39
C MET A 1 -8.94 18.71 55.02
N ILE A 2 -8.90 19.97 54.56
CA ILE A 2 -9.46 20.38 53.25
C ILE A 2 -8.64 19.90 52.04
N LYS A 3 -7.33 19.63 52.19
CA LYS A 3 -6.46 19.16 51.09
C LYS A 3 -6.69 17.71 50.64
N ILE A 4 -7.31 16.84 51.46
CA ILE A 4 -7.52 15.43 51.13
C ILE A 4 -8.75 15.24 50.24
N ILE A 5 -9.76 16.11 50.34
CA ILE A 5 -10.99 16.03 49.54
C ILE A 5 -10.74 16.42 48.07
N LEU A 6 -9.75 17.27 47.79
CA LEU A 6 -9.43 17.72 46.43
C LEU A 6 -8.73 16.64 45.58
N LEU A 7 -7.99 15.71 46.21
CA LEU A 7 -7.27 14.63 45.53
C LEU A 7 -8.19 13.46 45.10
N ILE A 8 -9.34 13.30 45.75
CA ILE A 8 -10.33 12.27 45.38
C ILE A 8 -11.15 12.71 44.16
N LEU A 9 -11.38 14.02 43.98
CA LEU A 9 -12.17 14.53 42.85
C LEU A 9 -11.41 14.51 41.51
N ILE A 10 -10.08 14.61 41.52
CA ILE A 10 -9.26 14.57 40.28
C ILE A 10 -9.15 13.16 39.70
N ASN A 11 -9.19 12.10 40.54
CA ASN A 11 -9.14 10.71 40.05
C ASN A 11 -10.48 10.17 39.52
N CYS A 12 -11.60 10.85 39.72
CA CYS A 12 -12.89 10.44 39.14
C CYS A 12 -13.12 10.98 37.72
N LEU A 13 -12.33 11.94 37.25
CA LEU A 13 -12.51 12.57 35.93
C LEU A 13 -11.73 11.90 34.79
N THR A 14 -10.83 10.95 35.08
CA THR A 14 -10.02 10.27 34.05
C THR A 14 -10.53 8.88 33.64
N SER A 15 -11.62 8.39 34.24
CA SER A 15 -12.19 7.06 33.93
C SER A 15 -13.36 7.08 32.92
N ARG A 16 -13.62 8.22 32.26
CA ARG A 16 -14.79 8.41 31.40
C ARG A 16 -14.45 8.74 29.95
N ILE A 17 -13.49 8.03 29.34
CA ILE A 17 -13.28 8.02 27.89
C ILE A 17 -12.88 6.60 27.43
N ILE A 18 -13.75 5.61 27.62
CA ILE A 18 -13.75 4.37 26.83
C ILE A 18 -15.21 3.93 26.77
N TYR A 19 -15.88 4.17 25.66
CA TYR A 19 -17.00 3.41 25.06
C TYR A 19 -17.69 4.33 24.04
N GLY A 20 -17.40 4.06 22.77
CA GLY A 20 -18.09 4.63 21.63
C GLY A 20 -18.35 3.50 20.65
N ASP A 21 -19.39 2.72 20.93
CA ASP A 21 -20.01 1.83 19.96
C ASP A 21 -20.57 2.67 18.82
N ASN A 22 -20.26 2.30 17.58
CA ASN A 22 -21.17 2.52 16.47
C ASN A 22 -21.05 1.36 15.47
N LEU A 23 -22.14 0.58 15.47
CA LEU A 23 -22.67 -0.20 14.38
C LEU A 23 -22.42 0.48 13.03
N LEU A 24 -21.90 -0.29 12.06
CA LEU A 24 -22.59 -0.49 10.79
C LEU A 24 -22.12 -1.83 10.21
N SER A 25 -22.93 -2.86 10.41
CA SER A 25 -22.77 -4.15 9.74
C SER A 25 -23.26 -4.01 8.31
N ASP A 26 -22.36 -4.00 7.34
CA ASP A 26 -22.75 -4.21 5.94
C ASP A 26 -22.58 -5.69 5.60
N THR A 27 -23.70 -6.40 5.67
CA THR A 27 -23.81 -7.79 5.28
C THR A 27 -23.69 -7.89 3.76
N SER A 28 -22.52 -8.31 3.27
CA SER A 28 -22.42 -8.78 1.88
C SER A 28 -23.19 -10.10 1.76
N LYS A 29 -24.36 -10.02 1.15
CA LYS A 29 -25.18 -11.19 0.80
C LYS A 29 -24.39 -12.03 -0.21
N CYS A 30 -23.92 -13.20 0.25
CA CYS A 30 -23.54 -14.30 -0.63
C CYS A 30 -24.79 -14.74 -1.41
N TYR A 31 -24.84 -14.44 -2.71
CA TYR A 31 -25.78 -15.11 -3.60
C TYR A 31 -25.31 -16.55 -3.77
N HIS A 32 -26.08 -17.48 -3.20
CA HIS A 32 -26.12 -18.86 -3.68
C HIS A 32 -26.65 -18.84 -5.12
N CYS A 33 -25.88 -19.35 -6.07
CA CYS A 33 -26.42 -19.74 -7.37
C CYS A 33 -26.11 -21.21 -7.62
N LYS A 34 -27.21 -21.96 -7.78
CA LYS A 34 -27.27 -23.32 -8.31
C LYS A 34 -26.72 -23.33 -9.74
N ASN A 35 -25.90 -24.32 -10.06
CA ASN A 35 -25.55 -24.64 -11.44
C ASN A 35 -26.77 -25.29 -12.12
N GLU A 36 -27.41 -24.60 -13.04
CA GLU A 36 -28.16 -25.24 -14.13
C GLU A 36 -27.28 -25.17 -15.38
N VAL A 37 -26.94 -26.35 -15.88
CA VAL A 37 -26.21 -26.56 -17.13
C VAL A 37 -27.20 -26.31 -18.26
N LEU A 38 -26.99 -25.25 -19.04
CA LEU A 38 -27.64 -25.10 -20.35
C LEU A 38 -26.68 -25.68 -21.40
N GLU A 39 -27.01 -26.85 -21.92
CA GLU A 39 -26.37 -27.41 -23.10
C GLU A 39 -26.89 -26.68 -24.35
N GLU A 40 -26.04 -25.87 -24.99
CA GLU A 40 -26.23 -25.51 -26.40
C GLU A 40 -25.12 -26.14 -27.25
N ASN A 41 -25.61 -26.91 -28.22
CA ASN A 41 -24.87 -27.85 -29.03
C ASN A 41 -24.39 -27.13 -30.31
N THR A 42 -23.09 -26.85 -30.43
CA THR A 42 -22.47 -26.51 -31.72
C THR A 42 -21.17 -27.30 -31.91
N ASN A 43 -21.27 -28.33 -32.76
CA ASN A 43 -20.15 -29.15 -33.22
C ASN A 43 -19.14 -28.32 -34.01
N THR A 44 -18.02 -27.98 -33.39
CA THR A 44 -16.75 -27.75 -34.09
C THR A 44 -15.62 -28.44 -33.31
N ASN A 45 -15.05 -29.49 -33.90
CA ASN A 45 -13.94 -30.22 -33.33
C ASN A 45 -12.68 -29.33 -33.31
N THR A 46 -12.45 -28.68 -32.17
CA THR A 46 -11.20 -27.98 -31.86
C THR A 46 -10.44 -28.81 -30.84
N VAL A 47 -9.26 -29.30 -31.24
CA VAL A 47 -8.33 -29.98 -30.33
C VAL A 47 -7.73 -28.91 -29.43
N THR A 48 -8.09 -28.94 -28.15
CA THR A 48 -7.58 -28.03 -27.13
C THR A 48 -6.53 -28.77 -26.31
N ASP A 49 -5.27 -28.37 -26.47
CA ASP A 49 -4.22 -28.76 -25.53
C ASP A 49 -4.33 -27.83 -24.32
N ILE A 50 -4.65 -28.40 -23.16
CA ILE A 50 -4.84 -27.65 -21.92
C ILE A 50 -3.54 -27.68 -21.13
N GLU A 51 -2.77 -26.58 -21.16
CA GLU A 51 -1.70 -26.36 -20.20
C GLU A 51 -2.25 -25.57 -19.01
N ASN A 52 -2.22 -26.19 -17.83
CA ASN A 52 -2.61 -25.55 -16.59
C ASN A 52 -1.42 -24.77 -16.03
N GLU A 53 -1.48 -23.44 -16.10
CA GLU A 53 -0.53 -22.59 -15.39
C GLU A 53 -1.17 -22.10 -14.09
N VAL A 54 -0.45 -22.28 -12.99
CA VAL A 54 -0.91 -21.84 -11.67
C VAL A 54 -0.44 -20.41 -11.47
N VAL A 55 -1.36 -19.46 -11.64
CA VAL A 55 -1.08 -18.05 -11.34
C VAL A 55 -1.51 -17.78 -9.90
N THR A 56 -0.52 -17.51 -9.05
CA THR A 56 -0.76 -17.19 -7.66
C THR A 56 -0.95 -15.69 -7.54
N VAL A 57 -2.18 -15.24 -7.28
CA VAL A 57 -2.46 -13.82 -7.04
C VAL A 57 -2.59 -13.63 -5.53
N VAL A 58 -1.72 -12.79 -4.97
CA VAL A 58 -1.77 -12.43 -3.56
C VAL A 58 -2.71 -11.24 -3.41
N ALA A 59 -3.85 -11.44 -2.74
CA ALA A 59 -4.80 -10.37 -2.47
C ALA A 59 -4.36 -9.50 -1.28
N LYS A 60 -4.89 -8.26 -1.22
CA LYS A 60 -4.58 -7.20 -0.22
C LYS A 60 -4.70 -7.58 1.27
N ASN A 61 -5.24 -8.75 1.61
CA ASN A 61 -5.47 -9.19 3.00
C ASN A 61 -4.62 -10.39 3.42
N ASN A 62 -3.49 -10.64 2.75
CA ASN A 62 -2.66 -11.84 2.93
C ASN A 62 -3.41 -13.17 2.74
N LYS A 63 -4.63 -13.16 2.18
CA LYS A 63 -5.24 -14.39 1.66
C LYS A 63 -4.70 -14.62 0.27
N THR A 64 -3.79 -15.59 0.18
CA THR A 64 -3.35 -16.13 -1.10
C THR A 64 -4.54 -16.82 -1.74
N LYS A 65 -5.03 -16.29 -2.86
CA LYS A 65 -6.03 -16.97 -3.67
C LYS A 65 -5.30 -17.47 -4.90
N THR A 66 -5.09 -18.78 -4.92
CA THR A 66 -4.43 -19.44 -6.04
C THR A 66 -5.47 -19.62 -7.14
N PHE A 67 -5.20 -19.06 -8.31
CA PHE A 67 -6.07 -19.21 -9.47
C PHE A 67 -5.40 -20.19 -10.44
N LYS A 68 -6.14 -21.20 -10.86
CA LYS A 68 -5.76 -21.96 -12.04
C LYS A 68 -6.13 -21.09 -13.23
N VAL A 69 -5.13 -20.50 -13.87
CA VAL A 69 -5.35 -19.82 -15.14
C VAL A 69 -5.19 -20.89 -16.19
N THR A 70 -6.32 -21.31 -16.75
CA THR A 70 -6.30 -22.18 -17.91
C THR A 70 -5.79 -21.34 -19.07
N LYS A 71 -4.51 -21.49 -19.43
CA LYS A 71 -4.03 -20.97 -20.72
C LYS A 71 -4.69 -21.81 -21.78
N VAL A 72 -5.77 -21.29 -22.36
CA VAL A 72 -6.41 -21.92 -23.51
C VAL A 72 -5.52 -21.61 -24.70
N LEU A 73 -4.65 -22.55 -25.05
CA LEU A 73 -3.90 -22.50 -26.30
C LEU A 73 -4.88 -22.84 -27.42
N THR A 74 -5.32 -21.82 -28.16
CA THR A 74 -6.06 -22.04 -29.40
C THR A 74 -5.05 -22.24 -30.51
N LYS A 75 -5.02 -23.44 -31.11
CA LYS A 75 -4.34 -23.65 -32.39
C LYS A 75 -5.23 -23.08 -33.49
N ASP A 76 -4.68 -22.16 -34.29
CA ASP A 76 -5.33 -21.79 -35.54
C ASP A 76 -5.30 -22.96 -36.54
N ARG A 77 -5.92 -22.80 -37.71
CA ARG A 77 -5.94 -23.83 -38.77
C ARG A 77 -4.54 -24.17 -39.31
N ASN A 78 -3.53 -23.35 -39.01
CA ASN A 78 -2.14 -23.56 -39.41
C ASN A 78 -1.31 -24.19 -38.29
N GLY A 79 -1.90 -24.51 -37.14
CA GLY A 79 -1.20 -25.05 -35.98
C GLY A 79 -0.36 -24.01 -35.21
N VAL A 80 -0.52 -22.72 -35.51
CA VAL A 80 0.14 -21.64 -34.76
C VAL A 80 -0.62 -21.48 -33.45
N GLN A 81 0.10 -21.68 -32.34
CA GLN A 81 -0.41 -21.37 -31.00
C GLN A 81 -0.43 -19.86 -30.82
N THR A 82 -1.61 -19.27 -30.87
CA THR A 82 -1.81 -17.89 -30.42
C THR A 82 -2.23 -17.91 -28.96
N LEU A 83 -1.54 -17.11 -28.14
CA LEU A 83 -1.92 -16.90 -26.75
C LEU A 83 -3.31 -16.25 -26.77
N LYS A 84 -4.33 -16.93 -26.25
CA LYS A 84 -5.69 -16.40 -26.21
C LYS A 84 -5.66 -15.06 -25.50
N GLU A 85 -6.13 -14.02 -26.19
CA GLU A 85 -6.25 -12.67 -25.67
C GLU A 85 -6.91 -12.72 -24.30
N ALA A 86 -6.23 -12.15 -23.30
CA ALA A 86 -6.78 -12.11 -21.96
C ALA A 86 -8.12 -11.35 -22.01
N LEU A 87 -9.13 -11.86 -21.30
CA LEU A 87 -10.44 -11.21 -21.18
C LEU A 87 -10.25 -9.77 -20.68
N VAL A 88 -10.98 -8.81 -21.24
CA VAL A 88 -10.97 -7.42 -20.77
C VAL A 88 -12.10 -7.22 -19.76
N CYS A 89 -11.79 -6.61 -18.60
CA CYS A 89 -12.79 -6.33 -17.56
C CYS A 89 -13.77 -5.24 -18.01
N ARG A 90 -15.05 -5.38 -17.66
CA ARG A 90 -16.10 -4.38 -17.92
C ARG A 90 -16.13 -3.26 -16.87
N HIS A 91 -15.71 -3.54 -15.64
CA HIS A 91 -15.64 -2.59 -14.53
C HIS A 91 -14.18 -2.31 -14.16
N CYS A 92 -13.93 -1.07 -13.76
CA CYS A 92 -12.60 -0.56 -13.45
C CYS A 92 -12.16 -0.86 -12.00
N LEU A 93 -12.22 -2.13 -11.59
CA LEU A 93 -11.82 -2.60 -10.26
C LEU A 93 -10.51 -3.39 -10.33
N ALA A 94 -9.40 -2.71 -10.04
CA ALA A 94 -8.08 -3.36 -9.93
C ALA A 94 -7.92 -4.11 -8.61
N TYR A 95 -7.60 -5.39 -8.72
CA TYR A 95 -7.24 -6.25 -7.58
C TYR A 95 -5.73 -6.49 -7.50
N ALA A 96 -5.04 -6.48 -8.64
CA ALA A 96 -3.60 -6.65 -8.73
C ALA A 96 -3.02 -5.85 -9.91
N THR A 97 -1.70 -5.65 -9.90
CA THR A 97 -0.93 -5.16 -11.04
C THR A 97 0.04 -6.27 -11.43
N GLY A 98 0.02 -6.67 -12.70
CA GLY A 98 0.88 -7.71 -13.22
C GLY A 98 2.31 -7.23 -13.41
N THR A 99 3.24 -8.16 -13.60
CA THR A 99 4.64 -7.86 -13.94
C THR A 99 4.77 -7.21 -15.32
N ASP A 100 3.75 -7.34 -16.15
CA ASP A 100 3.59 -6.68 -17.45
C ASP A 100 3.15 -5.21 -17.32
N GLY A 101 2.90 -4.72 -16.10
CA GLY A 101 2.42 -3.36 -15.84
C GLY A 101 0.92 -3.16 -16.11
N ASN A 102 0.20 -4.20 -16.53
CA ASN A 102 -1.24 -4.14 -16.67
C ASN A 102 -1.93 -4.27 -15.31
N TYR A 103 -3.09 -3.64 -15.17
CA TYR A 103 -3.94 -3.89 -14.02
C TYR A 103 -4.83 -5.09 -14.31
N TRP A 104 -5.01 -5.94 -13.30
CA TRP A 104 -5.81 -7.15 -13.38
C TRP A 104 -7.00 -7.04 -12.44
N GLY A 105 -8.17 -7.35 -12.99
CA GLY A 105 -9.45 -7.42 -12.31
C GLY A 105 -9.97 -8.84 -12.17
N PHE A 106 -11.12 -8.96 -11.52
CA PHE A 106 -11.84 -10.22 -11.41
C PHE A 106 -13.32 -10.00 -11.63
N GLU A 107 -13.89 -10.63 -12.65
CA GLU A 107 -15.29 -10.48 -13.04
C GLU A 107 -15.88 -11.80 -13.50
N TYR A 108 -17.10 -12.10 -13.06
CA TYR A 108 -17.82 -13.32 -13.45
C TYR A 108 -16.95 -14.59 -13.29
N ASP A 109 -16.23 -14.69 -12.17
CA ASP A 109 -15.29 -15.77 -11.85
C ASP A 109 -14.07 -15.91 -12.80
N ASN A 110 -13.81 -14.91 -13.64
CA ASN A 110 -12.68 -14.87 -14.55
C ASN A 110 -11.69 -13.75 -14.17
N VAL A 111 -10.40 -14.05 -14.33
CA VAL A 111 -9.34 -13.04 -14.29
C VAL A 111 -9.36 -12.29 -15.62
N CYS A 112 -9.35 -10.96 -15.55
CA CYS A 112 -9.39 -10.11 -16.72
C CYS A 112 -8.36 -8.97 -16.63
N ILE A 113 -7.89 -8.48 -17.77
CA ILE A 113 -7.05 -7.28 -17.87
C ILE A 113 -7.98 -6.06 -17.91
N LEU A 114 -7.64 -5.02 -17.16
CA LEU A 114 -8.35 -3.75 -17.22
C LEU A 114 -7.98 -2.99 -18.49
N SER A 115 -8.98 -2.44 -19.17
CA SER A 115 -8.78 -1.62 -20.36
C SER A 115 -7.99 -0.34 -20.04
N GLU A 116 -7.43 0.32 -21.06
CA GLU A 116 -6.70 1.59 -20.88
C GLU A 116 -7.60 2.68 -20.27
N GLU A 117 -8.88 2.73 -20.64
CA GLU A 117 -9.85 3.65 -20.05
C GLU A 117 -9.99 3.43 -18.55
N CYS A 118 -10.00 2.17 -18.12
CA CYS A 118 -10.02 1.82 -16.69
C CYS A 118 -8.73 2.21 -15.99
N LYS A 119 -7.56 2.16 -16.65
CA LYS A 119 -6.32 2.64 -16.05
C LYS A 119 -6.44 4.12 -15.72
N GLU A 120 -6.97 4.93 -16.65
CA GLU A 120 -7.23 6.35 -16.40
C GLU A 120 -8.23 6.57 -15.27
N GLU A 121 -9.35 5.82 -15.23
CA GLU A 121 -10.34 5.96 -14.15
C GLU A 121 -9.76 5.61 -12.79
N ILE A 122 -9.04 4.48 -12.69
CA ILE A 122 -8.38 4.06 -11.45
C ILE A 122 -7.40 5.15 -11.02
N HIS A 123 -6.60 5.67 -11.97
CA HIS A 123 -5.72 6.80 -11.69
C HIS A 123 -6.51 8.02 -11.18
N ASN A 124 -7.67 8.35 -11.72
CA ASN A 124 -8.44 9.53 -11.31
C ASN A 124 -9.20 9.35 -9.99
N LYS A 125 -9.51 8.11 -9.58
CA LYS A 125 -10.32 7.82 -8.38
C LYS A 125 -9.51 7.83 -7.09
N HIS A 126 -8.20 7.70 -7.16
CA HIS A 126 -7.36 7.82 -5.97
C HIS A 126 -7.32 9.26 -5.48
N SER A 127 -7.62 9.44 -4.19
CA SER A 127 -7.46 10.75 -3.53
C SER A 127 -6.03 11.26 -3.74
N VAL A 128 -5.90 12.55 -4.00
CA VAL A 128 -4.58 13.18 -4.18
C VAL A 128 -3.87 13.13 -2.83
N LEU A 129 -2.72 12.46 -2.77
CA LEU A 129 -1.92 12.47 -1.55
C LEU A 129 -1.32 13.85 -1.36
N ARG A 130 -1.54 14.42 -0.18
CA ARG A 130 -0.92 15.68 0.23
C ARG A 130 -0.14 15.45 1.52
N SER A 131 0.98 16.16 1.61
CA SER A 131 1.77 16.25 2.82
C SER A 131 0.96 16.97 3.90
N ALA A 132 0.88 16.38 5.10
CA ALA A 132 0.15 16.97 6.21
C ALA A 132 0.76 18.30 6.70
N HIS A 133 2.05 18.55 6.43
CA HIS A 133 2.76 19.71 6.94
C HIS A 133 2.56 20.97 6.08
N ASP A 134 2.59 20.82 4.76
CA ASP A 134 2.61 21.94 3.80
C ASP A 134 1.50 21.83 2.74
N ASN A 135 0.64 20.81 2.83
CA ASN A 135 -0.46 20.52 1.89
C ASN A 135 -0.02 20.36 0.42
N ILE A 136 1.27 20.16 0.20
CA ILE A 136 1.85 19.96 -1.12
C ILE A 136 1.54 18.54 -1.58
N ARG A 137 1.13 18.43 -2.84
CA ARG A 137 0.85 17.15 -3.49
C ARG A 137 2.10 16.27 -3.54
N ILE A 138 1.95 14.99 -3.27
CA ILE A 138 3.00 14.00 -3.45
C ILE A 138 2.81 13.31 -4.81
N CYS A 139 3.87 13.26 -5.61
CA CYS A 139 3.81 12.61 -6.91
C CYS A 139 3.57 11.11 -6.77
N ARG A 140 2.80 10.56 -7.69
CA ARG A 140 2.54 9.12 -7.79
C ARG A 140 3.69 8.42 -8.52
N ARG A 141 4.28 9.09 -9.51
CA ARG A 141 5.37 8.58 -10.33
C ARG A 141 6.72 9.02 -9.78
N CYS A 142 7.74 8.21 -10.06
CA CYS A 142 9.13 8.46 -9.68
C CYS A 142 9.92 9.28 -10.72
N HIS A 143 9.22 10.01 -11.58
CA HIS A 143 9.82 10.91 -12.55
C HIS A 143 9.87 12.32 -11.94
N TYR A 144 10.99 13.01 -12.06
CA TYR A 144 11.12 14.41 -11.64
C TYR A 144 11.64 15.27 -12.79
N THR A 145 11.11 16.48 -12.93
CA THR A 145 11.54 17.46 -13.94
C THR A 145 12.47 18.51 -13.34
N LYS A 146 12.38 18.75 -12.03
CA LYS A 146 13.18 19.74 -11.32
C LYS A 146 13.75 19.15 -10.03
N LYS A 147 14.98 19.53 -9.71
CA LYS A 147 15.63 19.21 -8.44
C LYS A 147 16.16 20.48 -7.81
N ASP A 148 15.74 20.76 -6.59
CA ASP A 148 16.23 21.90 -5.83
C ASP A 148 17.65 21.61 -5.33
N ASN A 149 18.60 22.49 -5.62
CA ASN A 149 20.02 22.24 -5.31
C ASN A 149 20.32 22.33 -3.82
N ILE A 150 19.53 23.08 -3.05
CA ILE A 150 19.76 23.36 -1.63
C ILE A 150 19.13 22.24 -0.79
N THR A 151 17.82 22.08 -0.91
CA THR A 151 17.03 21.11 -0.14
C THR A 151 17.13 19.69 -0.69
N ARG A 152 17.62 19.53 -1.92
CA ARG A 152 17.63 18.26 -2.68
C ARG A 152 16.23 17.70 -2.96
N THR A 153 15.17 18.48 -2.69
CA THR A 153 13.79 18.12 -2.97
C THR A 153 13.59 18.01 -4.49
N MET A 154 12.86 16.98 -4.92
CA MET A 154 12.56 16.72 -6.31
C MET A 154 11.09 17.02 -6.59
N TRP A 155 10.83 17.56 -7.77
CA TRP A 155 9.52 18.06 -8.17
C TRP A 155 9.16 17.54 -9.55
N ASN A 156 7.87 17.30 -9.76
CA ASN A 156 7.27 16.96 -11.05
C ASN A 156 5.92 17.66 -11.20
N ILE A 157 5.30 17.54 -12.36
CA ILE A 157 3.92 17.97 -12.59
C ILE A 157 3.07 16.73 -12.90
N GLU A 158 2.00 16.53 -12.14
CA GLU A 158 1.00 15.48 -12.36
C GLU A 158 -0.40 16.08 -12.32
N ASP A 159 -1.22 15.77 -13.32
CA ASP A 159 -2.58 16.31 -13.47
C ASP A 159 -2.63 17.85 -13.36
N ASN A 160 -1.71 18.53 -14.06
CA ASN A 160 -1.55 19.98 -14.07
C ASN A 160 -1.24 20.62 -12.69
N GLU A 161 -0.79 19.84 -11.71
CA GLU A 161 -0.39 20.34 -10.40
C GLU A 161 1.08 19.96 -10.11
N GLU A 162 1.84 20.90 -9.52
CA GLU A 162 3.19 20.60 -9.04
C GLU A 162 3.11 19.62 -7.86
N CYS A 163 3.95 18.60 -7.88
CA CYS A 163 4.01 17.59 -6.85
C CYS A 163 5.46 17.31 -6.44
N ARG A 164 5.63 16.86 -5.19
CA ARG A 164 6.91 16.47 -4.61
C ARG A 164 7.17 14.99 -4.85
N VAL A 165 8.34 14.66 -5.41
CA VAL A 165 8.81 13.27 -5.59
C VAL A 165 9.61 12.86 -4.36
N VAL A 166 9.16 11.83 -3.65
CA VAL A 166 9.73 11.37 -2.37
C VAL A 166 10.74 10.24 -2.63
N HIS A 167 12.00 10.39 -2.18
CA HIS A 167 13.06 9.40 -2.49
C HIS A 167 12.79 8.01 -1.92
N SER A 168 12.25 7.92 -0.70
CA SER A 168 11.95 6.62 -0.05
C SER A 168 10.93 5.78 -0.82
N ARG A 169 10.16 6.41 -1.72
CA ARG A 169 9.18 5.76 -2.60
C ARG A 169 9.71 5.51 -4.01
N CYS A 170 10.93 5.96 -4.30
CA CYS A 170 11.47 5.98 -5.65
C CYS A 170 12.89 5.39 -5.69
N PRO A 171 13.02 4.05 -5.53
CA PRO A 171 14.31 3.38 -5.40
C PRO A 171 15.23 3.51 -6.62
N ASN A 172 14.66 3.77 -7.79
CA ASN A 172 15.40 3.91 -9.05
C ASN A 172 16.08 5.29 -9.19
N ILE A 173 15.75 6.25 -8.32
CA ILE A 173 16.37 7.57 -8.35
C ILE A 173 17.72 7.50 -7.62
N LYS A 174 18.79 7.97 -8.28
CA LYS A 174 20.11 8.08 -7.65
C LYS A 174 20.06 9.08 -6.49
N SER A 175 20.19 8.57 -5.27
CA SER A 175 20.34 9.35 -4.05
C SER A 175 21.81 9.43 -3.61
N HIS A 176 22.13 10.48 -2.86
CA HIS A 176 23.40 10.62 -2.17
C HIS A 176 23.50 9.71 -0.93
N MET A 177 22.35 9.31 -0.38
CA MET A 177 22.27 8.32 0.69
C MET A 177 21.91 6.95 0.10
N PRO A 178 22.52 5.87 0.58
CA PRO A 178 22.14 4.52 0.20
C PRO A 178 20.74 4.18 0.76
N PHE A 179 20.07 3.20 0.18
CA PHE A 179 18.88 2.62 0.80
C PHE A 179 19.26 1.71 1.98
N CYS A 180 18.44 1.71 3.02
CA CYS A 180 18.57 0.80 4.15
C CYS A 180 18.27 -0.63 3.71
N LYS A 181 18.90 -1.61 4.37
CA LYS A 181 18.58 -3.03 4.18
C LYS A 181 17.31 -3.41 4.92
N GLY A 182 17.15 -2.92 6.15
CA GLY A 182 15.97 -3.06 6.98
C GLY A 182 14.99 -1.90 6.85
N CYS A 183 13.93 -1.97 7.66
CA CYS A 183 12.75 -1.11 7.56
C CYS A 183 12.47 -0.34 8.86
N VAL A 184 13.50 -0.13 9.68
CA VAL A 184 13.37 0.63 10.93
C VAL A 184 13.50 2.11 10.62
N VAL A 185 12.38 2.83 10.74
CA VAL A 185 12.34 4.28 10.57
C VAL A 185 12.89 4.96 11.83
N ASN A 186 13.89 5.82 11.66
CA ASN A 186 14.49 6.62 12.74
C ASN A 186 14.05 8.08 12.67
N SER A 187 13.84 8.62 11.47
CA SER A 187 13.42 10.00 11.24
C SER A 187 12.71 10.17 9.89
N ILE A 188 12.13 11.35 9.66
CA ILE A 188 11.53 11.75 8.39
C ILE A 188 12.36 12.91 7.85
N GLY A 189 12.83 12.79 6.60
CA GLY A 189 13.61 13.81 5.92
C GLY A 189 12.78 15.02 5.49
N HIS A 190 13.46 16.07 5.03
CA HIS A 190 12.80 17.30 4.55
C HIS A 190 11.91 17.05 3.32
N ASP A 191 12.32 16.14 2.44
CA ASP A 191 11.55 15.70 1.29
C ASP A 191 10.47 14.68 1.64
N LEU A 192 10.18 14.50 2.95
CA LEU A 192 9.30 13.50 3.54
C LEU A 192 9.79 12.06 3.39
N SER A 193 11.04 11.87 2.94
CA SER A 193 11.57 10.52 2.82
C SER A 193 11.75 9.89 4.20
N LEU A 194 11.37 8.63 4.34
CA LEU A 194 11.64 7.88 5.57
C LEU A 194 13.14 7.57 5.65
N LEU A 195 13.76 7.93 6.77
CA LEU A 195 15.18 7.75 7.01
C LEU A 195 15.42 6.73 8.12
N GLY A 196 16.44 5.89 7.92
CA GLY A 196 16.94 4.94 8.89
C GLY A 196 18.41 5.16 9.19
N TYR A 197 18.92 4.39 10.16
CA TYR A 197 20.33 4.39 10.52
C TYR A 197 20.83 2.95 10.66
N GLU A 198 21.64 2.51 9.70
CA GLU A 198 22.16 1.14 9.64
C GLU A 198 23.65 1.15 9.31
N HIS A 199 24.40 0.21 9.87
CA HIS A 199 25.84 0.09 9.63
C HIS A 199 26.61 1.41 9.88
N ARG A 200 26.24 2.14 10.95
CA ARG A 200 26.86 3.42 11.37
C ARG A 200 26.76 4.55 10.33
N ARG A 201 25.74 4.53 9.47
CA ARG A 201 25.47 5.60 8.51
C ARG A 201 23.98 5.83 8.31
N PRO A 202 23.55 7.05 7.95
CA PRO A 202 22.17 7.29 7.55
C PRO A 202 21.87 6.59 6.21
N CYS A 203 20.63 6.17 6.04
CA CYS A 203 20.13 5.55 4.82
C CYS A 203 18.66 5.90 4.61
N ILE A 204 18.20 5.78 3.37
CA ILE A 204 16.79 6.00 2.99
C ILE A 204 16.05 4.68 3.12
N ILE A 205 14.90 4.65 3.80
CA ILE A 205 14.07 3.46 3.85
C ILE A 205 13.37 3.29 2.50
N ASN A 206 13.42 2.09 1.92
CA ASN A 206 12.71 1.79 0.69
C ASN A 206 11.28 1.37 1.06
N GLU A 207 10.31 2.29 0.96
CA GLU A 207 8.92 2.05 1.35
C GLU A 207 8.28 0.91 0.56
N ILE A 208 8.64 0.83 -0.73
CA ILE A 208 8.21 -0.22 -1.64
C ILE A 208 8.70 -1.58 -1.13
N LYS A 209 10.01 -1.73 -0.90
CA LYS A 209 10.58 -2.99 -0.38
C LYS A 209 10.09 -3.34 1.03
N CYS A 210 9.83 -2.32 1.84
CA CYS A 210 9.40 -2.48 3.22
C CYS A 210 7.90 -2.75 3.37
N ASP A 211 7.15 -2.81 2.25
CA ASP A 211 5.71 -3.05 2.24
C ASP A 211 4.99 -2.14 3.24
N PHE A 212 5.39 -0.86 3.27
CA PHE A 212 4.62 0.10 4.02
C PHE A 212 3.30 0.29 3.27
N ASP A 213 2.29 -0.44 3.74
CA ASP A 213 0.88 -0.26 3.45
C ASP A 213 0.50 1.18 3.84
N TYR A 214 0.86 2.12 2.99
CA TYR A 214 -0.04 3.24 2.75
C TYR A 214 -1.21 2.58 2.07
N GLU A 215 -2.43 2.75 2.59
CA GLU A 215 -3.67 2.25 1.96
C GLU A 215 -3.82 2.64 0.47
N ASP A 216 -2.92 3.49 -0.01
CA ASP A 216 -2.58 3.76 -1.39
C ASP A 216 -1.36 2.95 -1.91
N ASN A 217 -1.63 1.81 -2.55
CA ASN A 217 -0.71 1.02 -3.41
C ASN A 217 -0.26 1.79 -4.69
N ARG A 218 -0.11 3.11 -4.62
CA ARG A 218 0.10 4.01 -5.77
C ARG A 218 1.54 4.04 -6.29
N PHE A 219 2.49 3.35 -5.64
CA PHE A 219 3.90 3.44 -5.98
C PHE A 219 4.31 2.34 -6.94
N ILE A 220 3.98 2.56 -8.21
CA ILE A 220 4.52 1.80 -9.34
C ILE A 220 5.95 2.29 -9.56
N SER A 221 6.94 1.47 -9.20
CA SER A 221 8.33 1.76 -9.54
C SER A 221 8.54 1.44 -11.02
N ILE A 222 8.54 2.47 -11.85
CA ILE A 222 8.87 2.36 -13.28
C ILE A 222 10.38 2.52 -13.41
N ASP A 223 11.06 1.54 -14.01
CA ASP A 223 12.48 1.64 -14.32
C ASP A 223 12.73 2.58 -15.51
N LYS A 224 14.00 2.81 -15.86
CA LYS A 224 14.36 3.66 -17.00
C LYS A 224 13.90 3.12 -18.35
N ALA A 225 13.57 1.84 -18.42
CA ALA A 225 13.06 1.16 -19.61
C ALA A 225 11.53 1.11 -19.65
N GLY A 226 10.84 1.68 -18.64
CA GLY A 226 9.38 1.68 -18.57
C GLY A 226 8.79 0.46 -17.87
N ASN A 227 9.61 -0.45 -17.32
CA ASN A 227 9.11 -1.67 -16.69
C ASN A 227 8.63 -1.40 -15.26
N VAL A 228 7.49 -2.00 -14.92
CA VAL A 228 6.91 -1.94 -13.57
C VAL A 228 7.57 -2.97 -12.67
N THR A 229 8.18 -2.52 -11.57
CA THR A 229 8.70 -3.40 -10.51
C THR A 229 7.81 -3.28 -9.27
N SER A 230 7.01 -4.33 -9.01
CA SER A 230 6.20 -4.46 -7.81
C SER A 230 7.00 -5.18 -6.71
N PRO A 231 7.04 -4.69 -5.46
CA PRO A 231 7.71 -5.38 -4.37
C PRO A 231 6.89 -6.58 -3.92
N ASN A 232 7.57 -7.71 -3.79
CA ASN A 232 7.01 -8.91 -3.20
C ASN A 232 6.55 -8.65 -1.75
N SER A 233 5.34 -9.12 -1.44
CA SER A 233 4.68 -9.04 -0.13
C SER A 233 5.49 -9.73 0.96
N GLY A 234 6.22 -8.94 1.74
CA GLY A 234 6.99 -9.37 2.91
C GLY A 234 6.26 -8.96 4.19
N SER A 235 5.75 -9.95 4.93
CA SER A 235 5.03 -9.76 6.20
C SER A 235 5.76 -8.82 7.17
N PHE A 236 5.13 -7.68 7.49
CA PHE A 236 5.70 -6.64 8.35
C PHE A 236 5.35 -6.86 9.83
N SER A 237 6.36 -6.80 10.70
CA SER A 237 6.20 -6.69 12.14
C SER A 237 6.29 -5.21 12.53
N ILE A 238 5.16 -4.57 12.80
CA ILE A 238 5.15 -3.21 13.36
C ILE A 238 5.73 -3.32 14.78
N PHE A 239 6.99 -2.93 14.97
CA PHE A 239 7.47 -2.56 16.29
C PHE A 239 6.73 -1.28 16.70
N LYS A 240 5.54 -1.44 17.29
CA LYS A 240 5.06 -0.48 18.28
C LYS A 240 6.17 -0.41 19.30
N LYS A 241 6.99 0.65 19.24
CA LYS A 241 7.92 0.97 20.32
C LYS A 241 7.03 1.09 21.55
N LYS A 242 7.00 0.04 22.37
CA LYS A 242 6.32 0.02 23.66
C LYS A 242 7.09 1.05 24.47
N THR A 243 6.70 2.31 24.36
CA THR A 243 7.11 3.37 25.27
C THR A 243 6.69 2.84 26.62
N SER A 244 7.66 2.29 27.36
CA SER A 244 7.40 1.67 28.63
C SER A 244 6.81 2.74 29.52
N ILE A 245 5.52 2.61 29.81
CA ILE A 245 4.75 3.51 30.67
C ILE A 245 5.49 3.74 32.01
N HIS A 246 6.31 2.78 32.44
CA HIS A 246 7.20 2.90 33.59
C HIS A 246 8.12 4.13 33.56
N ASN A 247 8.66 4.53 32.39
CA ASN A 247 9.53 5.69 32.35
C ASN A 247 8.78 7.01 32.53
N LEU A 248 7.49 7.09 32.15
CA LEU A 248 6.69 8.29 32.36
C LEU A 248 6.32 8.47 33.83
N TYR A 249 6.00 7.37 34.52
CA TYR A 249 5.68 7.40 35.95
C TYR A 249 6.90 7.77 36.81
N ILE A 250 8.10 7.32 36.46
CA ILE A 250 9.31 7.63 37.22
C ILE A 250 9.62 9.14 37.14
N THR A 251 9.53 9.77 35.97
CA THR A 251 9.77 11.22 35.85
C THR A 251 8.71 12.03 36.59
N LEU A 252 7.44 11.61 36.53
CA LEU A 252 6.36 12.28 37.27
C LEU A 252 6.52 12.14 38.79
N PHE A 253 6.99 10.99 39.27
CA PHE A 253 7.20 10.76 40.70
C PHE A 253 8.39 11.58 41.23
N LEU A 254 9.48 11.67 40.46
CA LEU A 254 10.65 12.47 40.82
C LEU A 254 10.35 13.98 40.84
N THR A 255 9.52 14.48 39.92
CA THR A 255 9.09 15.91 39.95
C THR A 255 8.18 16.21 41.13
N ILE A 256 7.28 15.28 41.49
CA ILE A 256 6.46 15.42 42.70
C ILE A 256 7.33 15.41 43.96
N LEU A 257 8.30 14.50 44.08
CA LEU A 257 9.22 14.47 45.22
C LEU A 257 10.05 15.75 45.32
N TYR A 258 10.56 16.24 44.19
CA TYR A 258 11.33 17.49 44.14
C TYR A 258 10.51 18.69 44.64
N TYR A 259 9.24 18.80 44.21
CA TYR A 259 8.35 19.88 44.66
C TYR A 259 8.00 19.79 46.15
N ASN A 260 7.87 18.59 46.71
CA ASN A 260 7.56 18.43 48.14
C ASN A 260 8.75 18.76 49.04
N ILE A 261 9.99 18.55 48.58
CA ILE A 261 11.20 18.91 49.34
C ILE A 261 11.37 20.43 49.40
N TYR A 262 10.99 21.17 48.35
CA TYR A 262 11.19 22.62 48.29
C TYR A 262 10.14 23.46 49.05
N ILE A 263 9.05 22.83 49.50
CA ILE A 263 7.94 23.51 50.19
C ILE A 263 8.03 23.38 51.72
N PHE A 264 8.99 22.62 52.24
CA PHE A 264 9.31 22.51 53.67
C PHE A 264 10.65 23.19 53.97
#